data_AF-A0A936F7X2-F1
#
_entry.id   AF-A0A936F7X2-F1
#
_cell.length_a   1.000
_cell.length_b   1.000
_cell.length_c   1.000
_cell.angle_alpha   90.00
_cell.angle_beta   90.00
_cell.angle_gamma   90.00
#
_symmetry.space_group_name_H-M   'P 1'
#
loop_
_entity.id
_entity.type
_entity.pdbx_description
1 polymer ?
#
loop_
_entity_poly.entity_id
_entity_poly.type
_entity_poly.pdbx_seq_one_letter_code
_entity_poly.pdbx_strand_id
1 'polypeptide(L)'
;MKKNRLISLSKLTLGVAALMAAPAYAGGFVNNASGWLALPPDAKAAYVQALSDSANLIFVDDELATAIVKLARTRCLVEQKTTAAILADRVTMAYTKDAKLANFPPSVIYIMRMADVCRTTINEERARFSLPPV
;
A
#
# COMPACT_ATOMS: atom_id res chain seq x y z
N MET A 1 45.40 -19.88 66.84
CA MET A 1 44.28 -18.96 66.56
C MET A 1 44.51 -18.27 65.21
N LYS A 2 43.74 -18.61 64.18
CA LYS A 2 43.62 -17.86 62.91
C LYS A 2 42.24 -18.16 62.30
N LYS A 3 41.33 -17.19 62.36
CA LYS A 3 40.09 -17.16 61.57
C LYS A 3 40.42 -16.52 60.22
N ASN A 4 39.87 -17.04 59.12
CA ASN A 4 39.37 -16.24 57.98
C ASN A 4 38.78 -17.18 56.91
N ARG A 5 37.45 -17.32 56.88
CA ARG A 5 36.48 -16.58 56.03
C ARG A 5 36.23 -17.33 54.72
N LEU A 6 35.16 -18.14 54.76
CA LEU A 6 34.46 -18.65 53.58
C LEU A 6 33.99 -17.45 52.74
N ILE A 7 34.41 -17.40 51.48
CA ILE A 7 33.85 -16.49 50.49
C ILE A 7 32.68 -17.22 49.83
N SER A 8 31.50 -16.64 50.01
CA SER A 8 30.22 -17.04 49.46
C SER A 8 30.25 -17.00 47.93
N LEU A 9 30.20 -18.17 47.28
CA LEU A 9 29.88 -18.33 45.87
C LEU A 9 28.36 -18.26 45.71
N SER A 10 27.81 -17.04 45.69
CA SER A 10 26.40 -16.82 45.36
C SER A 10 26.29 -15.99 44.08
N LYS A 11 25.76 -16.65 43.06
CA LYS A 11 24.88 -16.10 42.02
C LYS A 11 25.54 -15.17 40.99
N LEU A 12 26.00 -15.77 39.89
CA LEU A 12 26.01 -15.09 38.58
C LEU A 12 25.43 -16.02 37.52
N THR A 13 24.14 -16.34 37.65
CA THR A 13 23.32 -16.85 36.55
C THR A 13 22.93 -15.65 35.68
N LEU A 14 23.80 -15.32 34.73
CA LEU A 14 23.51 -14.36 33.66
C LEU A 14 22.49 -15.03 32.72
N GLY A 15 21.21 -14.74 32.94
CA GLY A 15 20.12 -15.25 32.11
C GLY A 15 20.28 -14.74 30.68
N VAL A 16 20.60 -15.66 29.77
CA VAL A 16 20.46 -15.46 28.32
C VAL A 16 18.96 -15.49 28.02
N ALA A 17 18.27 -14.41 28.34
CA ALA A 17 16.97 -14.10 27.77
C ALA A 17 17.23 -13.64 26.32
N ALA A 18 17.44 -14.61 25.44
CA ALA A 18 17.50 -14.39 24.01
C ALA A 18 16.20 -13.72 23.58
N LEU A 19 16.29 -12.40 23.36
CA LEU A 19 15.76 -11.63 22.23
C LEU A 19 14.82 -12.41 21.31
N MET A 20 13.67 -12.83 21.82
CA MET A 20 12.50 -13.13 21.01
C MET A 20 11.86 -11.78 20.66
N ALA A 21 12.58 -10.98 19.86
CA ALA A 21 12.00 -9.83 19.21
C ALA A 21 10.96 -10.38 18.24
N ALA A 22 9.71 -10.49 18.71
CA ALA A 22 8.59 -10.75 17.82
C ALA A 22 8.66 -9.68 16.73
N PRO A 23 8.56 -10.05 15.44
CA PRO A 23 8.51 -9.05 14.39
C PRO A 23 7.33 -8.14 14.72
N ALA A 24 7.60 -6.84 14.82
CA ALA A 24 6.55 -5.85 14.94
C ALA A 24 5.76 -5.88 13.62
N TYR A 25 4.72 -6.71 13.56
CA TYR A 25 3.74 -6.63 12.50
C TYR A 25 3.11 -5.24 12.62
N ALA A 26 3.35 -4.39 11.62
CA ALA A 26 2.65 -3.12 11.48
C ALA A 26 1.17 -3.43 11.22
N GLY A 27 0.41 -3.75 12.28
CA GLY A 27 -0.97 -4.21 12.23
C GLY A 27 -1.96 -3.17 11.69
N GLY A 28 -1.49 -1.94 11.43
CA GLY A 28 -2.26 -0.88 10.79
C GLY A 28 -2.18 -0.86 9.26
N PHE A 29 -1.22 -1.58 8.64
CA PHE A 29 -1.04 -1.53 7.18
C PHE A 29 -1.47 -2.83 6.50
N VAL A 30 -2.31 -2.72 5.48
CA VAL A 30 -2.78 -3.86 4.69
C VAL A 30 -1.75 -4.15 3.62
N ASN A 31 -1.04 -5.28 3.73
CA ASN A 31 0.16 -5.56 2.94
C ASN A 31 -0.01 -6.65 1.88
N ASN A 32 -1.15 -7.35 1.86
CA ASN A 32 -1.38 -8.48 0.95
C ASN A 32 -2.88 -8.75 0.76
N ALA A 33 -3.19 -9.73 -0.11
CA ALA A 33 -4.55 -10.14 -0.42
C ALA A 33 -5.32 -10.64 0.81
N SER A 34 -4.68 -11.40 1.71
CA SER A 34 -5.36 -11.94 2.89
C SER A 34 -5.84 -10.81 3.81
N GLY A 35 -4.96 -9.84 4.08
CA GLY A 35 -5.31 -8.64 4.84
C GLY A 35 -6.40 -7.82 4.16
N TRP A 36 -6.31 -7.65 2.84
CA TRP A 36 -7.32 -6.93 2.07
C TRP A 36 -8.68 -7.61 2.13
N LEU A 37 -8.74 -8.91 1.85
CA LEU A 37 -10.00 -9.66 1.77
C LEU A 37 -10.72 -9.71 3.13
N ALA A 38 -9.97 -9.70 4.23
CA ALA A 38 -10.51 -9.65 5.59
C ALA A 38 -11.14 -8.30 5.98
N LEU A 39 -10.86 -7.21 5.24
CA LEU A 39 -11.47 -5.91 5.55
C LEU A 39 -12.98 -5.91 5.25
N PRO A 40 -13.78 -5.21 6.08
CA PRO A 40 -15.16 -4.93 5.74
C PRO A 40 -15.27 -3.99 4.52
N PRO A 41 -16.41 -3.99 3.80
CA PRO A 41 -16.55 -3.23 2.55
C PRO A 41 -16.31 -1.72 2.67
N ASP A 42 -16.73 -1.11 3.77
CA ASP A 42 -16.53 0.31 4.08
C ASP A 42 -15.05 0.65 4.28
N ALA A 43 -14.29 -0.19 5.00
CA ALA A 43 -12.85 -0.02 5.17
C ALA A 43 -12.10 -0.17 3.84
N LYS A 44 -12.52 -1.10 2.96
CA LYS A 44 -11.96 -1.23 1.61
C LYS A 44 -12.20 0.04 0.79
N ALA A 45 -13.43 0.56 0.81
CA ALA A 45 -13.80 1.79 0.11
C ALA A 45 -13.01 3.00 0.64
N ALA A 46 -12.92 3.18 1.96
CA ALA A 46 -12.14 4.25 2.57
C ALA A 46 -10.66 4.17 2.21
N TYR A 47 -10.08 2.96 2.20
CA TYR A 47 -8.69 2.74 1.82
C TYR A 47 -8.41 3.19 0.38
N VAL A 48 -9.21 2.74 -0.59
CA VAL A 48 -9.00 3.14 -1.99
C VAL A 48 -9.37 4.59 -2.27
N GLN A 49 -10.29 5.18 -1.48
CA GLN A 49 -10.56 6.61 -1.55
C GLN A 49 -9.31 7.40 -1.15
N ALA A 50 -8.68 7.06 -0.02
CA ALA A 50 -7.45 7.69 0.42
C ALA A 50 -6.30 7.51 -0.60
N LEU A 51 -6.21 6.33 -1.23
CA LEU A 51 -5.27 6.12 -2.33
C LEU A 51 -5.57 6.98 -3.55
N SER A 52 -6.85 7.10 -3.93
CA SER A 52 -7.26 7.93 -5.06
C SER A 52 -6.93 9.40 -4.83
N ASP A 53 -7.21 9.91 -3.64
CA ASP A 53 -6.95 11.30 -3.27
C ASP A 53 -5.45 11.58 -3.27
N SER A 54 -4.65 10.70 -2.64
CA SER A 54 -3.19 10.86 -2.60
C SER A 54 -2.50 10.65 -3.94
N ALA A 55 -2.92 9.68 -4.75
CA ALA A 55 -2.27 9.33 -6.02
C ALA A 55 -2.57 10.32 -7.16
N ASN A 56 -3.65 11.09 -7.04
CA ASN A 56 -4.10 12.04 -8.06
C ASN A 56 -3.93 13.52 -7.64
N LEU A 57 -3.38 13.77 -6.46
CA LEU A 57 -3.04 15.12 -6.01
C LEU A 57 -1.89 15.69 -6.85
N ILE A 58 -2.14 16.83 -7.51
CA ILE A 58 -1.15 17.56 -8.30
C ILE A 58 -0.43 18.56 -7.40
N PHE A 59 0.89 18.52 -7.41
CA PHE A 59 1.75 19.44 -6.67
C PHE A 59 2.36 20.49 -7.60
N VAL A 60 2.79 21.61 -7.02
CA VAL A 60 3.38 22.74 -7.77
C VAL A 60 4.72 22.40 -8.42
N ASP A 61 5.40 21.40 -7.90
CA ASP A 61 6.70 20.89 -8.34
C ASP A 61 6.59 19.60 -9.17
N ASP A 62 5.37 19.14 -9.50
CA ASP A 62 5.20 18.04 -10.43
C ASP A 62 5.75 18.42 -11.81
N GLU A 63 6.56 17.54 -12.41
CA GLU A 63 6.85 17.62 -13.83
C GLU A 63 5.55 17.56 -14.64
N LEU A 64 5.50 18.28 -15.77
CA LEU A 64 4.31 18.34 -16.65
C LEU A 64 3.77 16.93 -16.96
N ALA A 65 4.66 15.99 -17.30
CA ALA A 65 4.27 14.62 -17.63
C ALA A 65 3.56 13.91 -16.47
N THR A 66 4.01 14.14 -15.23
CA THR A 66 3.43 13.56 -14.01
C THR A 66 2.09 14.21 -13.68
N ALA A 67 2.03 15.55 -13.73
CA ALA A 67 0.80 16.30 -13.50
C ALA A 67 -0.32 15.90 -14.48
N ILE A 68 0.00 15.72 -15.75
CA ILE A 68 -0.96 15.27 -16.78
C ILE A 68 -1.50 13.88 -16.49
N VAL A 69 -0.66 12.94 -16.04
CA VAL A 69 -1.13 11.58 -15.70
C VAL A 69 -2.08 11.61 -14.50
N LYS A 70 -1.83 12.47 -13.50
CA LYS A 70 -2.70 12.65 -12.34
C LYS A 70 -4.05 13.28 -12.75
N LEU A 71 -4.01 14.34 -13.57
CA LEU A 71 -5.20 14.98 -14.13
C LEU A 71 -6.05 13.98 -14.94
N ALA A 72 -5.40 13.22 -15.83
CA ALA A 72 -6.06 12.25 -16.69
C ALA A 72 -6.73 11.13 -15.90
N ARG A 73 -6.10 10.65 -14.82
CA ARG A 73 -6.71 9.68 -13.91
C ARG A 73 -7.97 10.24 -13.25
N THR A 74 -7.94 11.46 -12.74
CA THR A 74 -9.13 12.13 -12.19
C THR A 74 -10.25 12.22 -13.24
N ARG A 75 -9.93 12.68 -14.45
CA ARG A 75 -10.90 12.78 -15.55
C ARG A 75 -11.51 11.43 -15.92
N CYS A 76 -10.68 10.40 -16.09
CA CYS A 76 -11.09 9.02 -16.35
C CYS A 76 -12.08 8.50 -15.30
N LEU A 77 -11.77 8.70 -14.01
CA LEU A 77 -12.62 8.23 -12.92
C LEU A 77 -13.98 8.94 -12.90
N VAL A 78 -14.01 10.25 -13.17
CA VAL A 78 -15.24 11.04 -13.27
C VAL A 78 -16.09 10.60 -14.46
N GLU A 79 -15.49 10.45 -15.65
CA GLU A 79 -16.19 10.01 -16.87
C GLU A 79 -16.82 8.62 -16.71
N GLN A 80 -16.11 7.72 -16.03
CA GLN A 80 -16.61 6.37 -15.73
C GLN A 80 -17.59 6.32 -14.56
N LYS A 81 -17.89 7.45 -13.90
CA LYS A 81 -18.70 7.53 -12.67
C LYS A 81 -18.18 6.56 -11.60
N THR A 82 -16.86 6.46 -11.50
CA THR A 82 -16.21 5.51 -10.59
C THR A 82 -16.39 5.96 -9.15
N THR A 83 -16.90 5.08 -8.30
CA THR A 83 -17.02 5.29 -6.86
C THR A 83 -15.90 4.55 -6.11
N ALA A 84 -15.70 4.89 -4.83
CA ALA A 84 -14.78 4.17 -3.96
C ALA A 84 -15.11 2.66 -3.86
N ALA A 85 -16.40 2.30 -3.87
CA ALA A 85 -16.82 0.90 -3.90
C ALA A 85 -16.37 0.18 -5.18
N ILE A 86 -16.55 0.82 -6.35
CA ILE A 86 -16.08 0.26 -7.63
C ILE A 86 -14.55 0.10 -7.65
N LEU A 87 -13.81 1.05 -7.08
CA LEU A 87 -12.35 0.93 -6.95
C LEU A 87 -11.95 -0.24 -6.04
N ALA A 88 -12.63 -0.41 -4.91
CA ALA A 88 -12.39 -1.51 -3.98
C ALA A 88 -12.71 -2.87 -4.63
N ASP A 89 -13.77 -2.94 -5.44
CA ASP A 89 -14.12 -4.13 -6.20
C ASP A 89 -13.05 -4.48 -7.23
N ARG A 90 -12.49 -3.50 -7.93
CA ARG A 90 -11.38 -3.72 -8.88
C ARG A 90 -10.15 -4.32 -8.21
N VAL A 91 -9.79 -3.85 -7.01
CA VAL A 91 -8.68 -4.44 -6.22
C VAL A 91 -9.03 -5.86 -5.77
N THR A 92 -10.24 -6.07 -5.25
CA THR A 92 -10.72 -7.38 -4.83
C THR A 92 -10.70 -8.39 -5.98
N MET A 93 -11.22 -7.98 -7.15
CA MET A 93 -11.22 -8.79 -8.36
C MET A 93 -9.82 -9.14 -8.85
N ALA A 94 -8.84 -8.25 -8.68
CA ALA A 94 -7.46 -8.55 -9.05
C ALA A 94 -6.92 -9.73 -8.21
N TYR A 95 -7.14 -9.71 -6.90
CA TYR A 95 -6.71 -10.80 -6.01
C TYR A 95 -7.48 -12.11 -6.24
N THR A 96 -8.77 -12.04 -6.58
CA THR A 96 -9.56 -13.26 -6.80
C THR A 96 -9.32 -13.89 -8.18
N LYS A 97 -8.90 -13.10 -9.17
CA LYS A 97 -8.66 -13.60 -10.54
C LYS A 97 -7.22 -14.00 -10.81
N ASP A 98 -6.25 -13.50 -10.05
CA ASP A 98 -4.84 -13.81 -10.26
C ASP A 98 -4.12 -14.07 -8.92
N ALA A 99 -3.86 -15.35 -8.65
CA ALA A 99 -3.16 -15.80 -7.46
C ALA A 99 -1.73 -15.25 -7.35
N LYS A 100 -1.09 -14.86 -8.47
CA LYS A 100 0.26 -14.26 -8.45
C LYS A 100 0.26 -12.90 -7.75
N LEU A 101 -0.90 -12.25 -7.68
CA LEU A 101 -1.05 -10.96 -7.04
C LEU A 101 -1.15 -11.07 -5.50
N ALA A 102 -1.31 -12.28 -4.95
CA ALA A 102 -1.64 -12.48 -3.53
C ALA A 102 -0.69 -11.80 -2.54
N ASN A 103 0.60 -11.72 -2.88
CA ASN A 103 1.65 -11.17 -2.02
C ASN A 103 1.89 -9.67 -2.22
N PHE A 104 1.20 -9.03 -3.16
CA PHE A 104 1.35 -7.59 -3.40
C PHE A 104 0.41 -6.78 -2.51
N PRO A 105 0.84 -5.59 -2.04
CA PRO A 105 -0.02 -4.69 -1.30
C PRO A 105 -1.17 -4.15 -2.17
N PRO A 106 -2.36 -3.87 -1.59
CA PRO A 106 -3.50 -3.34 -2.32
C PRO A 106 -3.23 -1.97 -2.95
N SER A 107 -2.29 -1.18 -2.41
CA SER A 107 -1.82 0.06 -3.04
C SER A 107 -1.12 -0.17 -4.38
N VAL A 108 -0.29 -1.21 -4.48
CA VAL A 108 0.36 -1.60 -5.75
C VAL A 108 -0.70 -2.07 -6.74
N ILE A 109 -1.64 -2.91 -6.28
CA ILE A 109 -2.75 -3.38 -7.12
C ILE A 109 -3.59 -2.21 -7.63
N TYR A 110 -3.92 -1.24 -6.77
CA TYR A 110 -4.64 -0.04 -7.14
C TYR A 110 -3.91 0.72 -8.27
N ILE A 111 -2.61 1.01 -8.10
CA ILE A 111 -1.82 1.76 -9.10
C ILE A 111 -1.80 1.02 -10.45
N MET A 112 -1.54 -0.30 -10.44
CA MET A 112 -1.54 -1.11 -11.66
C MET A 112 -2.90 -1.08 -12.37
N ARG A 113 -4.00 -1.17 -11.61
CA ARG A 113 -5.35 -1.14 -12.19
C ARG A 113 -5.71 0.24 -12.71
N MET A 114 -5.30 1.32 -12.07
CA MET A 114 -5.52 2.67 -12.58
C MET A 114 -4.74 2.92 -13.86
N ALA A 115 -3.50 2.42 -13.95
CA ALA A 115 -2.70 2.51 -15.17
C ALA A 115 -3.35 1.78 -16.35
N ASP A 116 -3.96 0.61 -16.11
CA ASP A 116 -4.67 -0.17 -17.13
C ASP A 116 -6.00 0.48 -17.53
N VAL A 117 -6.87 0.74 -16.55
CA VAL A 117 -8.23 1.25 -16.79
C VAL A 117 -8.24 2.64 -17.40
N CYS A 118 -7.31 3.51 -17.00
CA CYS A 118 -7.25 4.89 -17.47
C CYS A 118 -6.24 5.12 -18.58
N ARG A 119 -5.62 4.05 -19.14
CA ARG A 119 -4.56 4.18 -20.15
C ARG A 119 -4.96 5.04 -21.33
N THR A 120 -6.15 4.80 -21.88
CA THR A 120 -6.64 5.56 -23.04
C THR A 120 -6.76 7.04 -22.73
N THR A 121 -7.44 7.41 -21.65
CA THR A 121 -7.58 8.81 -21.21
C THR A 121 -6.22 9.45 -20.90
N ILE A 122 -5.30 8.71 -20.27
CA ILE A 122 -3.93 9.17 -20.02
C ILE A 122 -3.23 9.50 -21.34
N ASN A 123 -3.30 8.62 -22.32
CA ASN A 123 -2.63 8.80 -23.61
C ASN A 123 -3.27 9.94 -24.43
N GLU A 124 -4.60 10.11 -24.34
CA GLU A 124 -5.29 11.25 -24.94
C GLU A 124 -4.85 12.59 -24.34
N GLU A 125 -4.77 12.68 -23.00
CA GLU A 125 -4.31 13.91 -22.34
C GLU A 125 -2.84 14.19 -22.62
N ARG A 126 -1.98 13.16 -22.61
CA ARG A 126 -0.56 13.31 -22.98
C ARG A 126 -0.40 13.83 -24.40
N ALA A 127 -1.17 13.31 -25.35
CA ALA A 127 -1.12 13.76 -26.74
C ALA A 127 -1.50 15.24 -26.91
N ARG A 128 -2.45 15.77 -26.12
CA ARG A 128 -2.82 17.20 -26.14
C ARG A 128 -1.66 18.13 -25.79
N PHE A 129 -0.69 17.63 -25.01
CA PHE A 129 0.51 18.35 -24.62
C PHE A 129 1.76 17.90 -25.40
N SER A 130 1.58 17.22 -26.55
CA SER A 130 2.67 16.68 -27.37
C SER A 130 3.62 15.72 -26.61
N LEU A 131 3.11 15.03 -25.59
CA LEU A 131 3.84 14.01 -24.85
C LEU A 131 3.60 12.62 -25.48
N PRO A 132 4.62 11.73 -25.51
CA PRO A 132 4.45 10.38 -26.03
C PRO A 132 3.54 9.53 -25.13
N PRO A 133 2.86 8.50 -25.64
CA PRO A 133 2.00 7.63 -24.84
C PRO A 133 2.79 6.74 -23.84
N VAL A 134 2.07 6.11 -22.91
CA VAL A 134 2.56 5.18 -21.87
C VAL A 134 1.78 3.85 -21.85
#